data_AF-A0A813FLN5-F1
#
_entry.id   AF-A0A813FLN5-F1
#
_cell.length_a   1.000
_cell.length_b   1.000
_cell.length_c   1.000
_cell.angle_alpha   90.00
_cell.angle_beta   90.00
_cell.angle_gamma   90.00
#
_symmetry.space_group_name_H-M   'P 1'
#
loop_
_entity.id
_entity.type
_entity.pdbx_description
1 polymer ?
#
loop_
_entity_poly.entity_id
_entity_poly.type
_entity_poly.pdbx_seq_one_letter_code
_entity_poly.pdbx_strand_id
1 'polypeptide(L)'
;RETARLHLAGHSSSQNRFGAHRGTASVPSGEDLRVEVMRVEVLRKKMKHQARSREDSLLADFLVGFVDARGASLDSKEIADWQRLIQCDCEQLMNLVALKEDPSPELDTPVLKKAQEYLSGHGPRAPFSDPYANRWTK
;
A
#
# COMPACT_ATOMS: atom_id res chain seq x y z
N ARG A 1 -24.06 -6.39 62.26
CA ARG A 1 -24.49 -5.08 61.70
C ARG A 1 -24.07 -4.96 60.22
N GLU A 2 -24.67 -5.61 59.20
CA GLU A 2 -26.04 -6.21 59.05
C GLU A 2 -27.11 -5.11 59.02
N THR A 3 -28.05 -4.98 58.07
CA THR A 3 -28.43 -5.70 56.80
C THR A 3 -29.23 -4.72 55.88
N ALA A 4 -29.71 -4.95 54.64
CA ALA A 4 -29.94 -6.08 53.70
C ALA A 4 -29.71 -5.60 52.23
N ARG A 5 -29.71 -6.36 51.11
CA ARG A 5 -30.08 -7.75 50.72
C ARG A 5 -31.52 -8.02 50.19
N LEU A 6 -31.97 -7.35 49.12
CA LEU A 6 -33.03 -7.79 48.17
C LEU A 6 -32.71 -7.28 46.74
N HIS A 7 -32.40 -8.12 45.74
CA HIS A 7 -33.27 -8.99 44.91
C HIS A 7 -34.28 -8.27 43.98
N LEU A 8 -34.02 -8.35 42.68
CA LEU A 8 -34.96 -8.91 41.70
C LEU A 8 -34.22 -9.39 40.44
N ALA A 9 -34.70 -10.46 39.80
CA ALA A 9 -34.05 -11.09 38.65
C ALA A 9 -34.81 -10.80 37.36
N GLY A 10 -34.08 -10.47 36.28
CA GLY A 10 -34.62 -10.24 34.95
C GLY A 10 -34.14 -11.29 33.94
N HIS A 11 -34.63 -12.53 34.05
CA HIS A 11 -34.46 -13.50 32.96
C HIS A 11 -35.38 -13.14 31.79
N SER A 12 -34.82 -12.93 30.60
CA SER A 12 -35.59 -13.01 29.35
C SER A 12 -34.71 -13.54 28.22
N SER A 13 -34.94 -14.79 27.83
CA SER A 13 -34.27 -15.40 26.69
C SER A 13 -34.90 -14.92 25.39
N SER A 14 -34.09 -14.50 24.42
CA SER A 14 -34.48 -14.63 23.00
C SER A 14 -33.32 -14.63 22.02
N GLN A 15 -33.27 -15.71 21.24
CA GLN A 15 -32.84 -15.74 19.83
C GLN A 15 -31.44 -15.23 19.51
N ASN A 16 -30.44 -16.05 19.84
CA ASN A 16 -29.23 -16.18 19.02
C ASN A 16 -29.65 -16.64 17.60
N ARG A 17 -29.99 -15.70 16.72
CA ARG A 17 -30.17 -16.00 15.29
C ARG A 17 -28.80 -16.14 14.64
N PHE A 18 -28.20 -17.32 14.77
CA PHE A 18 -27.12 -17.75 13.88
C PHE A 18 -27.69 -17.92 12.46
N GLY A 19 -27.85 -16.79 11.77
CA GLY A 19 -28.15 -16.73 10.35
C GLY A 19 -26.97 -17.29 9.57
N ALA A 20 -26.91 -18.61 9.46
CA ALA A 20 -25.88 -19.35 8.76
C ALA A 20 -26.03 -19.17 7.24
N HIS A 21 -25.85 -17.94 6.78
CA HIS A 21 -25.53 -17.62 5.39
C HIS A 21 -24.14 -18.20 5.09
N ARG A 22 -24.10 -19.52 4.90
CA ARG A 22 -23.02 -20.24 4.25
C ARG A 22 -22.98 -19.71 2.82
N GLY A 23 -22.29 -18.59 2.63
CA GLY A 23 -22.16 -17.92 1.36
C GLY A 23 -21.67 -18.94 0.34
N THR A 24 -22.47 -19.17 -0.69
CA THR A 24 -22.03 -19.93 -1.86
C THR A 24 -20.91 -19.11 -2.48
N ALA A 25 -19.66 -19.53 -2.24
CA ALA A 25 -18.50 -18.99 -2.90
C ALA A 25 -18.60 -19.36 -4.37
N SER A 26 -19.31 -18.54 -5.14
CA SER A 26 -19.44 -18.68 -6.58
C SER A 26 -18.04 -18.69 -7.17
N VAL A 27 -17.62 -19.85 -7.67
CA VAL A 27 -16.34 -19.99 -8.34
C VAL A 27 -16.35 -19.01 -9.52
N PRO A 28 -15.40 -18.06 -9.60
CA PRO A 28 -15.40 -17.06 -10.66
C PRO A 28 -15.33 -17.76 -12.01
N SER A 29 -16.11 -17.28 -12.98
CA SER A 29 -16.17 -17.83 -14.31
C SER A 29 -14.81 -17.72 -15.01
N GLY A 30 -14.56 -18.60 -15.98
CA GLY A 30 -13.40 -18.49 -16.87
C GLY A 30 -13.37 -17.20 -17.70
N GLU A 31 -14.48 -16.44 -17.71
CA GLU A 31 -14.58 -15.10 -18.28
C GLU A 31 -14.15 -14.01 -17.28
N ASP A 32 -14.64 -14.05 -16.04
CA ASP A 32 -14.28 -13.10 -14.96
C ASP A 32 -12.76 -13.04 -14.75
N LEU A 33 -12.11 -14.21 -14.77
CA LEU A 33 -10.65 -14.34 -14.64
C LEU A 33 -9.89 -13.65 -15.78
N ARG A 34 -10.44 -13.62 -17.00
CA ARG A 34 -9.82 -12.92 -18.15
C ARG A 34 -9.96 -11.41 -18.01
N VAL A 35 -11.12 -10.94 -17.56
CA VAL A 35 -11.39 -9.51 -17.33
C VAL A 35 -10.44 -8.95 -16.27
N GLU A 36 -10.25 -9.64 -15.14
CA GLU A 36 -9.35 -9.16 -14.08
C GLU A 36 -7.87 -9.23 -14.51
N VAL A 37 -7.43 -10.24 -15.28
CA VAL A 37 -6.06 -10.26 -15.85
C VAL A 37 -5.82 -9.07 -16.78
N MET A 38 -6.74 -8.78 -17.70
CA MET A 38 -6.64 -7.61 -18.59
C MET A 38 -6.64 -6.29 -17.80
N ARG A 39 -7.44 -6.20 -16.73
CA ARG A 39 -7.49 -5.04 -15.84
C ARG A 39 -6.15 -4.82 -15.12
N VAL A 40 -5.54 -5.88 -14.58
CA VAL A 40 -4.22 -5.84 -13.93
C VAL A 40 -3.14 -5.37 -14.92
N GLU A 41 -3.15 -5.83 -16.17
CA GLU A 41 -2.24 -5.30 -17.19
C GLU A 41 -2.44 -3.81 -17.49
N VAL A 42 -3.68 -3.36 -17.65
CA VAL A 42 -4.00 -1.95 -17.89
C VAL A 42 -3.55 -1.07 -16.72
N LEU A 43 -3.75 -1.54 -15.48
CA LEU A 43 -3.29 -0.83 -14.29
C LEU A 43 -1.75 -0.80 -14.18
N ARG A 44 -1.04 -1.88 -14.51
CA ARG A 44 0.44 -1.88 -14.58
C ARG A 44 0.97 -0.90 -15.64
N LYS A 45 0.32 -0.82 -16.80
CA LYS A 45 0.62 0.19 -17.84
C LYS A 45 0.36 1.62 -17.31
N LYS A 46 -0.73 1.83 -16.54
CA LYS A 46 -1.02 3.10 -15.84
C LYS A 46 0.05 3.47 -14.80
N MET A 47 0.50 2.51 -13.98
CA MET A 47 1.58 2.75 -12.99
C MET A 47 2.84 3.31 -13.65
N LYS A 48 3.31 2.67 -14.73
CA LYS A 48 4.51 3.11 -15.45
C LYS A 48 4.33 4.49 -16.10
N HIS A 49 3.11 4.82 -16.55
CA HIS A 49 2.81 6.18 -17.03
C HIS A 49 2.86 7.20 -15.89
N GLN A 50 2.22 6.92 -14.74
CA GLN A 50 2.23 7.82 -13.58
C GLN A 50 3.65 8.05 -13.03
N ALA A 51 4.50 7.02 -13.02
CA ALA A 51 5.92 7.12 -12.65
C ALA A 51 6.70 8.09 -13.57
N ARG A 52 6.46 8.04 -14.89
CA ARG A 52 7.08 8.95 -15.88
C ARG A 52 6.56 10.38 -15.81
N SER A 53 5.39 10.60 -15.22
CA SER A 53 4.72 11.91 -15.13
C SER A 53 5.00 12.62 -13.80
N ARG A 54 6.10 12.29 -13.11
CA ARG A 54 6.61 13.08 -11.98
C ARG A 54 7.44 14.27 -12.47
N GLU A 55 7.41 15.34 -11.68
CA GLU A 55 8.13 16.59 -11.97
C GLU A 55 9.62 16.47 -11.65
N ASP A 56 9.96 15.77 -10.55
CA ASP A 56 11.32 15.38 -10.24
C ASP A 56 11.75 14.17 -11.10
N SER A 57 12.85 14.33 -11.84
CA SER A 57 13.36 13.32 -12.78
C SER A 57 14.08 12.15 -12.11
N LEU A 58 14.68 12.36 -10.94
CA LEU A 58 15.39 11.32 -10.18
C LEU A 58 14.37 10.36 -9.55
N LEU A 59 13.27 10.90 -9.02
CA LEU A 59 12.10 10.16 -8.59
C LEU A 59 11.39 9.48 -9.77
N ALA A 60 11.25 10.15 -10.92
CA ALA A 60 10.65 9.55 -12.11
C ALA A 60 11.43 8.30 -12.58
N ASP A 61 12.75 8.42 -12.76
CA ASP A 61 13.62 7.31 -13.16
C ASP A 61 13.61 6.18 -12.12
N PHE A 62 13.66 6.51 -10.82
CA PHE A 62 13.54 5.53 -9.73
C PHE A 62 12.21 4.76 -9.80
N LEU A 63 11.08 5.47 -9.90
CA LEU A 63 9.75 4.85 -9.93
C LEU A 63 9.53 4.03 -11.20
N VAL A 64 10.08 4.45 -12.34
CA VAL A 64 10.05 3.67 -13.59
C VAL A 64 10.87 2.38 -13.45
N GLY A 65 12.08 2.46 -12.88
CA GLY A 65 12.90 1.30 -12.59
C GLY A 65 12.22 0.31 -11.63
N PHE A 66 11.59 0.82 -10.57
CA PHE A 66 10.79 0.01 -9.64
C PHE A 66 9.63 -0.70 -10.33
N VAL A 67 8.85 0.01 -11.16
CA VAL A 67 7.72 -0.59 -11.89
C VAL A 67 8.19 -1.65 -12.90
N ASP A 68 9.35 -1.46 -13.55
CA ASP A 68 9.90 -2.48 -14.46
C ASP A 68 10.47 -3.70 -13.72
N ALA A 69 11.13 -3.50 -12.57
CA ALA A 69 11.73 -4.59 -11.79
C ALA A 69 10.71 -5.36 -10.93
N ARG A 70 9.65 -4.71 -10.44
CA ARG A 70 8.69 -5.29 -9.47
C ARG A 70 7.24 -5.28 -9.94
N GLY A 71 6.83 -4.43 -10.88
CA GLY A 71 5.42 -4.23 -11.26
C GLY A 71 4.71 -5.49 -11.77
N ALA A 72 5.43 -6.40 -12.43
CA ALA A 72 4.90 -7.71 -12.85
C ALA A 72 4.58 -8.67 -11.68
N SER A 73 5.18 -8.45 -10.51
CA SER A 73 5.00 -9.23 -9.28
C SER A 73 4.01 -8.62 -8.28
N LEU A 74 3.46 -7.44 -8.57
CA LEU A 74 2.47 -6.80 -7.70
C LEU A 74 1.07 -7.36 -7.92
N ASP A 75 0.34 -7.62 -6.84
CA ASP A 75 -1.07 -8.04 -6.89
C ASP A 75 -2.03 -6.84 -7.08
N SER A 76 -3.33 -7.12 -7.24
CA SER A 76 -4.34 -6.08 -7.49
C SER A 76 -4.59 -5.13 -6.31
N LYS A 77 -4.27 -5.55 -5.07
CA LYS A 77 -4.29 -4.68 -3.89
C LYS A 77 -3.06 -3.79 -3.85
N GLU A 78 -1.87 -4.31 -4.09
CA GLU A 78 -0.63 -3.51 -4.15
C GLU A 78 -0.66 -2.47 -5.28
N ILE A 79 -1.30 -2.81 -6.40
CA ILE A 79 -1.59 -1.90 -7.51
C ILE A 79 -2.58 -0.79 -7.09
N ALA A 80 -3.54 -1.08 -6.19
CA ALA A 80 -4.44 -0.07 -5.63
C ALA A 80 -3.74 0.80 -4.55
N ASP A 81 -2.88 0.20 -3.73
CA ASP A 81 -2.04 0.91 -2.76
C ASP A 81 -1.09 1.90 -3.47
N TRP A 82 -0.53 1.53 -4.63
CA TRP A 82 0.21 2.46 -5.50
C TRP A 82 -0.64 3.66 -5.93
N GLN A 83 -1.93 3.47 -6.25
CA GLN A 83 -2.79 4.60 -6.63
C GLN A 83 -3.00 5.60 -5.49
N ARG A 84 -2.71 5.23 -4.23
CA ARG A 84 -2.69 6.14 -3.07
C ARG A 84 -1.30 6.76 -2.88
N LEU A 85 -0.25 5.95 -2.88
CA LEU A 85 1.15 6.40 -2.77
C LEU A 85 1.56 7.41 -3.86
N ILE A 86 1.00 7.30 -5.07
CA ILE A 86 1.29 8.21 -6.19
C ILE A 86 0.51 9.54 -6.13
N GLN A 87 -0.35 9.75 -5.12
CA GLN A 87 -1.02 11.03 -4.85
C GLN A 87 -0.20 11.96 -3.97
N CYS A 88 0.78 11.43 -3.22
CA CYS A 88 1.82 12.24 -2.58
C CYS A 88 2.55 13.10 -3.62
N ASP A 89 3.03 14.26 -3.21
CA ASP A 89 3.96 15.06 -4.00
C ASP A 89 5.34 14.37 -4.13
N CYS A 90 6.28 15.01 -4.84
CA CYS A 90 7.59 14.41 -5.08
C CYS A 90 8.47 14.40 -3.82
N GLU A 91 8.40 15.41 -2.95
CA GLU A 91 9.26 15.52 -1.76
C GLU A 91 8.85 14.51 -0.70
N GLN A 92 7.55 14.45 -0.36
CA GLN A 92 7.01 13.43 0.55
C GLN A 92 7.30 12.02 0.03
N LEU A 93 7.08 11.75 -1.27
CA LEU A 93 7.33 10.41 -1.81
C LEU A 93 8.83 10.03 -1.78
N MET A 94 9.74 10.99 -2.01
CA MET A 94 11.18 10.77 -1.80
C MET A 94 11.50 10.48 -0.33
N ASN A 95 10.96 11.26 0.61
CA ASN A 95 11.21 11.08 2.05
C ASN A 95 10.70 9.73 2.57
N LEU A 96 9.50 9.31 2.18
CA LEU A 96 8.91 8.01 2.54
C LEU A 96 9.72 6.83 1.98
N VAL A 97 10.18 6.92 0.72
CA VAL A 97 10.99 5.86 0.09
C VAL A 97 12.43 5.83 0.64
N ALA A 98 12.98 6.99 1.03
CA ALA A 98 14.32 7.13 1.59
C ALA A 98 14.40 6.95 3.12
N LEU A 99 13.29 6.54 3.77
CA LEU A 99 13.18 6.36 5.23
C LEU A 99 13.61 7.63 6.01
N LYS A 100 13.12 8.79 5.57
CA LYS A 100 13.30 10.10 6.22
C LYS A 100 12.05 10.61 6.94
N GLU A 101 10.90 10.06 6.60
CA GLU A 101 9.58 10.37 7.16
C GLU A 101 8.88 9.05 7.47
N ASP A 102 8.21 8.96 8.63
CA ASP A 102 7.40 7.79 8.98
C ASP A 102 6.09 7.79 8.17
N PRO A 103 5.72 6.70 7.48
CA PRO A 103 4.47 6.65 6.72
C PRO A 103 3.24 6.74 7.63
N SER A 104 2.24 7.50 7.17
CA SER A 104 0.92 7.45 7.80
C SER A 104 0.31 6.04 7.70
N PRO A 105 -0.62 5.65 8.60
CA PRO A 105 -1.24 4.31 8.58
C PRO A 105 -1.96 3.96 7.28
N GLU A 106 -2.28 4.94 6.44
CA GLU A 106 -2.86 4.73 5.11
C GLU A 106 -1.79 4.45 4.05
N LEU A 107 -0.58 4.98 4.21
CA LEU A 107 0.55 4.85 3.28
C LEU A 107 1.50 3.71 3.64
N ASP A 108 1.51 3.23 4.89
CA ASP A 108 2.28 2.06 5.30
C ASP A 108 1.75 0.77 4.63
N THR A 109 2.25 0.52 3.43
CA THR A 109 1.70 -0.44 2.47
C THR A 109 2.79 -1.39 1.97
N PRO A 110 2.45 -2.62 1.55
CA PRO A 110 3.43 -3.56 1.00
C PRO A 110 4.19 -3.00 -0.21
N VAL A 111 3.54 -2.16 -1.03
CA VAL A 111 4.17 -1.53 -2.19
C VAL A 111 5.20 -0.46 -1.81
N LEU A 112 4.97 0.31 -0.73
CA LEU A 112 5.98 1.24 -0.19
C LEU A 112 7.19 0.49 0.36
N LYS A 113 6.96 -0.59 1.13
CA LYS A 113 8.02 -1.46 1.65
C LYS A 113 8.85 -2.09 0.53
N LYS A 114 8.20 -2.61 -0.52
CA LYS A 114 8.88 -3.08 -1.75
C LYS A 114 9.70 -1.99 -2.46
N ALA A 115 9.29 -0.72 -2.40
CA ALA A 115 10.04 0.40 -2.97
C ALA A 115 11.28 0.78 -2.11
N GLN A 116 11.14 0.78 -0.77
CA GLN A 116 12.24 0.99 0.17
C GLN A 116 13.30 -0.14 0.05
N GLU A 117 12.85 -1.40 -0.06
CA GLU A 117 13.70 -2.56 -0.38
C GLU A 117 14.41 -2.40 -1.73
N TYR A 118 13.70 -1.93 -2.76
CA TYR A 118 14.27 -1.72 -4.10
C TYR A 118 15.34 -0.63 -4.12
N LEU A 119 15.12 0.50 -3.44
CA LEU A 119 16.14 1.53 -3.23
C LEU A 119 17.38 0.96 -2.53
N SER A 120 17.18 0.15 -1.49
CA SER A 120 18.26 -0.46 -0.71
C SER A 120 19.05 -1.49 -1.51
N GLY A 121 18.36 -2.29 -2.33
CA GLY A 121 18.96 -3.39 -3.11
C GLY A 121 19.78 -2.96 -4.32
N HIS A 122 19.59 -1.76 -4.84
CA HIS A 122 20.35 -1.23 -5.98
C HIS A 122 21.72 -0.60 -5.60
N GLY A 123 22.06 -0.57 -4.32
CA GLY A 123 23.31 -0.03 -3.81
C GLY A 123 23.39 1.50 -3.86
N PRO A 124 24.51 2.10 -3.40
CA PRO A 124 24.62 3.55 -3.18
C PRO A 124 24.84 4.37 -4.47
N ARG A 125 23.99 4.19 -5.49
CA ARG A 125 23.46 5.34 -6.21
C ARG A 125 22.32 5.90 -5.36
N ALA A 126 22.64 6.68 -4.33
CA ALA A 126 21.63 7.42 -3.59
C ALA A 126 21.05 8.49 -4.55
N PRO A 127 19.82 8.32 -5.09
CA PRO A 127 19.30 9.25 -6.10
C PRO A 127 18.86 10.56 -5.47
N PHE A 128 18.67 10.55 -4.15
CA PHE A 128 18.16 11.65 -3.32
C PHE A 128 19.22 12.17 -2.33
N SER A 129 20.51 11.84 -2.52
CA SER A 129 21.58 12.43 -1.71
C SER A 129 21.96 13.80 -2.23
N ASP A 130 21.86 14.83 -1.39
CA ASP A 130 22.37 16.17 -1.71
C ASP A 130 23.87 16.12 -2.09
N PRO A 131 24.26 16.51 -3.32
CA PRO A 131 25.66 16.57 -3.72
C PRO A 131 26.48 17.62 -2.94
N TYR A 132 25.82 18.49 -2.16
CA TYR A 132 26.43 19.51 -1.32
C TYR A 132 26.45 19.17 0.18
N ALA A 133 26.03 17.98 0.60
CA ALA A 133 25.99 17.59 2.03
C ALA A 133 27.35 17.72 2.73
N ASN A 134 28.46 17.56 1.98
CA ASN A 134 29.84 17.68 2.45
C ASN A 134 30.45 19.10 2.27
N ARG A 135 29.69 20.09 1.78
CA ARG A 135 30.21 21.44 1.46
C ARG A 135 30.39 22.33 2.69
N TRP A 136 29.71 22.03 3.80
CA TRP A 136 29.63 22.89 4.98
C TRP A 136 30.37 22.35 6.22
N THR A 137 31.16 21.29 6.09
CA THR A 137 31.82 20.59 7.21
C THR A 137 33.33 20.85 7.30
N LYS A 138 33.76 22.10 7.08
CA LYS A 138 35.14 22.58 7.26
C LYS A 138 35.16 24.05 7.68
#